data_AF-A0A6A1W8L0-F1
#
_entry.id   AF-A0A6A1W8L0-F1
#
_cell.length_a   1.000
_cell.length_b   1.000
_cell.length_c   1.000
_cell.angle_alpha   90.00
_cell.angle_beta   90.00
_cell.angle_gamma   90.00
#
_symmetry.space_group_name_H-M   'P 1'
#
loop_
_entity.id
_entity.type
_entity.pdbx_description
1 polymer ?
#
loop_
_entity_poly.entity_id
_entity_poly.type
_entity_poly.pdbx_seq_one_letter_code
_entity_poly.pdbx_strand_id
1 'polypeptide(L)'
;MLFVITYDEHGGFYDHVPTPVTGVPSPDGLVGAAPYYFKFDRLGVRVPTLLISPWIERGTVLHGPSGPEPTSQFEHSSIPATVKKIFNLKEFLTKRDAWAGTFEGVLTRNSPRTDCPVTLVEPAKLRDVAPKDEGKLSEFQEELVQLAAVLNGDHRKDTYPDKLVENMTVAEAAKYVQVAFKKFKDECEKAREGGADEDEIVVCATNASSSSKSIVHKLVSCFICDN
;
A
#
# COMPACT_ATOMS: atom_id res chain seq x y z
N MET A 1 -2.29 14.43 24.48
CA MET A 1 -2.43 14.17 23.03
C MET A 1 -1.68 12.90 22.69
N LEU A 2 -2.31 12.01 21.92
CA LEU A 2 -1.70 10.80 21.37
C LEU A 2 -1.89 10.86 19.85
N PHE A 3 -0.78 10.86 19.11
CA PHE A 3 -0.79 10.81 17.65
C PHE A 3 -0.46 9.39 17.20
N VAL A 4 -1.30 8.84 16.34
CA VAL A 4 -1.19 7.46 15.86
C VAL A 4 -0.87 7.49 14.37
N ILE A 5 0.25 6.88 13.99
CA ILE A 5 0.59 6.61 12.60
C ILE A 5 0.45 5.11 12.38
N THR A 6 -0.36 4.70 11.41
CA THR A 6 -0.51 3.30 11.04
C THR A 6 -0.60 3.18 9.53
N TYR A 7 -0.38 1.98 9.03
CA TYR A 7 -0.57 1.64 7.62
C TYR A 7 -1.88 0.87 7.47
N ASP A 8 -2.56 1.07 6.36
CA ASP A 8 -3.78 0.31 6.00
C ASP A 8 -3.42 -1.12 5.58
N GLU A 9 -2.32 -1.28 4.85
CA GLU A 9 -1.80 -2.58 4.40
C GLU A 9 -0.28 -2.72 4.53
N HIS A 10 0.20 -3.95 4.30
CA HIS A 10 1.62 -4.32 4.42
C HIS A 10 2.42 -4.11 3.12
N GLY A 11 1.78 -3.64 2.04
CA GLY A 11 2.43 -3.35 0.75
C GLY A 11 3.02 -4.55 0.02
N GLY A 12 2.63 -5.79 0.36
CA GLY A 12 3.18 -7.02 -0.26
C GLY A 12 4.56 -7.43 0.27
N PHE A 13 5.11 -6.72 1.25
CA PHE A 13 6.43 -7.02 1.80
C PHE A 13 6.42 -8.26 2.68
N TYR A 14 7.51 -9.03 2.66
CA TYR A 14 7.66 -10.21 3.50
C TYR A 14 7.63 -9.84 4.99
N ASP A 15 6.81 -10.57 5.76
CA ASP A 15 6.83 -10.58 7.21
C ASP A 15 6.97 -12.02 7.72
N HIS A 16 7.82 -12.23 8.72
CA HIS A 16 8.14 -13.56 9.23
C HIS A 16 7.10 -14.11 10.21
N VAL A 17 6.18 -13.27 10.72
CA VAL A 17 5.19 -13.69 11.71
C VAL A 17 3.95 -14.25 11.01
N PRO A 18 3.57 -15.51 11.30
CA PRO A 18 2.34 -16.08 10.78
C PRO A 18 1.12 -15.26 11.20
N THR A 19 0.14 -15.15 10.30
CA THR A 19 -1.06 -14.36 10.59
C THR A 19 -1.93 -15.04 11.67
N PRO A 20 -2.45 -14.28 12.64
CA PRO A 20 -3.35 -14.81 13.65
C PRO A 20 -4.66 -15.36 13.05
N VAL A 21 -4.99 -16.61 13.41
CA VAL A 21 -6.20 -17.31 12.96
C VAL A 21 -7.04 -17.89 14.11
N THR A 22 -6.54 -17.82 15.35
CA THR A 22 -7.18 -18.43 16.51
C THR A 22 -8.00 -17.42 17.28
N GLY A 23 -9.29 -17.69 17.47
CA GLY A 23 -10.18 -16.85 18.29
C GLY A 23 -10.52 -15.49 17.68
N VAL A 24 -10.20 -15.26 16.40
CA VAL A 24 -10.42 -14.01 15.69
C VAL A 24 -11.88 -13.97 15.18
N PRO A 25 -12.80 -13.15 15.75
CA PRO A 25 -14.23 -13.25 15.43
C PRO A 25 -14.59 -12.61 14.07
N SER A 26 -15.44 -13.21 13.24
CA SER A 26 -16.01 -12.45 12.11
C SER A 26 -16.71 -11.18 12.61
N PRO A 27 -16.46 -9.99 12.01
CA PRO A 27 -16.95 -8.72 12.55
C PRO A 27 -18.48 -8.68 12.67
N ASP A 28 -19.17 -9.16 11.65
CA ASP A 28 -20.63 -9.14 11.49
C ASP A 28 -21.23 -10.54 11.24
N GLY A 29 -20.40 -11.58 11.04
CA GLY A 29 -20.83 -12.93 10.73
C GLY A 29 -21.17 -13.15 9.25
N LEU A 30 -20.92 -12.16 8.39
CA LEU A 30 -21.05 -12.32 6.94
C LEU A 30 -19.87 -13.12 6.39
N VAL A 31 -20.14 -13.81 5.28
CA VAL A 31 -19.13 -14.57 4.53
C VAL A 31 -19.00 -13.99 3.13
N GLY A 32 -17.79 -14.05 2.58
CA GLY A 32 -17.52 -13.64 1.21
C GLY A 32 -18.31 -14.46 0.20
N ALA A 33 -18.44 -13.93 -1.01
CA ALA A 33 -19.13 -14.61 -2.10
C ALA A 33 -18.40 -15.89 -2.55
N ALA A 34 -19.10 -16.70 -3.34
CA ALA A 34 -18.50 -17.82 -4.06
C ALA A 34 -17.35 -17.32 -4.98
N PRO A 35 -16.34 -18.16 -5.25
CA PRO A 35 -16.21 -19.56 -4.81
C PRO A 35 -15.52 -19.74 -3.45
N TYR A 36 -14.98 -18.66 -2.86
CA TYR A 36 -14.05 -18.77 -1.73
C TYR A 36 -14.71 -18.76 -0.35
N TYR A 37 -15.92 -18.18 -0.21
CA TYR A 37 -16.68 -18.15 1.04
C TYR A 37 -15.85 -17.69 2.26
N PHE A 38 -15.05 -16.65 2.07
CA PHE A 38 -14.11 -16.17 3.08
C PHE A 38 -14.84 -15.69 4.35
N LYS A 39 -14.50 -16.23 5.51
CA LYS A 39 -15.28 -16.05 6.75
C LYS A 39 -14.92 -14.80 7.56
N PHE A 40 -13.84 -14.12 7.19
CA PHE A 40 -13.28 -12.99 7.95
C PHE A 40 -12.97 -13.36 9.42
N ASP A 41 -12.55 -14.60 9.67
CA ASP A 41 -12.21 -15.16 10.99
C ASP A 41 -10.68 -15.27 11.20
N ARG A 42 -9.92 -14.39 10.56
CA ARG A 42 -8.46 -14.28 10.64
C ARG A 42 -8.00 -12.85 10.44
N LEU A 43 -6.76 -12.56 10.83
CA LEU A 43 -6.10 -11.30 10.55
C LEU A 43 -5.22 -11.39 9.29
N GLY A 44 -4.92 -10.22 8.73
CA GLY A 44 -3.94 -10.07 7.66
C GLY A 44 -2.50 -10.07 8.17
N VAL A 45 -1.58 -9.76 7.25
CA VAL A 45 -0.16 -9.56 7.56
C VAL A 45 0.01 -8.34 8.46
N ARG A 46 1.06 -8.33 9.31
CA ARG A 46 1.34 -7.21 10.20
C ARG A 46 1.61 -5.94 9.42
N VAL A 47 1.19 -4.82 10.01
CA VAL A 47 1.48 -3.47 9.55
C VAL A 47 2.25 -2.70 10.63
N PRO A 48 3.13 -1.76 10.27
CA PRO A 48 3.75 -0.89 11.26
C PRO A 48 2.71 0.02 11.92
N THR A 49 2.88 0.27 13.22
CA THR A 49 2.11 1.27 13.96
C THR A 49 3.03 2.02 14.92
N LEU A 50 2.95 3.35 14.93
CA LEU A 50 3.68 4.23 15.83
C LEU A 50 2.70 5.00 16.72
N LEU A 51 2.94 4.93 18.03
CA LEU A 51 2.20 5.68 19.04
C LEU A 51 3.09 6.80 19.57
N ILE A 52 2.71 8.05 19.29
CA ILE A 52 3.55 9.23 19.51
C ILE A 52 2.88 10.14 20.53
N SER A 53 3.50 10.29 21.70
CA SER A 53 3.02 11.17 22.76
C SER A 53 4.13 11.51 23.75
N PRO A 54 4.16 12.73 24.33
CA PRO A 54 5.06 13.03 25.45
C PRO A 54 4.71 12.23 26.72
N TRP A 55 3.56 11.54 26.75
CA TRP A 55 3.11 10.72 27.88
C TRP A 55 3.56 9.25 27.79
N ILE A 56 4.36 8.89 26.76
CA ILE A 56 4.91 7.55 26.55
C ILE A 56 6.40 7.54 26.92
N GLU A 57 6.84 6.50 27.61
CA GLU A 57 8.25 6.34 27.97
C GLU A 57 9.15 6.17 26.74
N ARG A 58 10.38 6.71 26.78
CA ARG A 58 11.30 6.62 25.63
C ARG A 58 11.66 5.16 25.37
N GLY A 59 11.63 4.75 24.09
CA GLY A 59 12.00 3.40 23.70
C GLY A 59 10.97 2.32 24.05
N THR A 60 9.71 2.72 24.31
CA THR A 60 8.63 1.76 24.57
C THR A 60 8.32 0.94 23.33
N VAL A 61 8.30 -0.38 23.48
CA VAL A 61 7.80 -1.33 22.47
C VAL A 61 6.62 -2.07 23.07
N LEU A 62 5.46 -1.98 22.41
CA LEU A 62 4.25 -2.66 22.84
C LEU A 62 4.07 -3.94 22.01
N HIS A 63 4.40 -5.09 22.59
CA HIS A 63 4.47 -6.36 21.86
C HIS A 63 3.10 -7.01 21.57
N GLY A 64 2.12 -6.84 22.45
CA GLY A 64 0.80 -7.43 22.32
C GLY A 64 -0.16 -6.89 23.38
N PRO A 65 -1.49 -7.03 23.19
CA PRO A 65 -2.46 -6.52 24.13
C PRO A 65 -2.64 -7.45 25.33
N SER A 66 -3.14 -6.90 26.44
CA SER A 66 -3.46 -7.66 27.65
C SER A 66 -4.88 -8.24 27.68
N GLY A 67 -5.64 -8.12 26.59
CA GLY A 67 -7.05 -8.49 26.52
C GLY A 67 -7.76 -7.71 25.41
N PRO A 68 -9.11 -7.70 25.38
CA PRO A 68 -10.02 -8.27 26.38
C PRO A 68 -10.06 -9.80 26.46
N GLU A 69 -9.68 -10.50 25.39
CA GLU A 69 -9.58 -11.96 25.36
C GLU A 69 -8.11 -12.41 25.33
N PRO A 70 -7.78 -13.64 25.78
CA PRO A 70 -6.41 -14.16 25.71
C PRO A 70 -5.85 -14.23 24.28
N THR A 71 -6.73 -14.28 23.28
CA THR A 71 -6.36 -14.32 21.86
C THR A 71 -6.28 -12.94 21.21
N SER A 72 -6.74 -11.89 21.89
CA SER A 72 -6.80 -10.53 21.34
C SER A 72 -5.45 -10.10 20.76
N GLN A 73 -5.50 -9.35 19.67
CA GLN A 73 -4.33 -8.79 19.01
C GLN A 73 -4.49 -7.28 18.83
N PHE A 74 -3.38 -6.59 18.58
CA PHE A 74 -3.44 -5.26 17.98
C PHE A 74 -3.67 -5.41 16.48
N GLU A 75 -4.71 -4.74 16.00
CA GLU A 75 -5.12 -4.66 14.59
C GLU A 75 -5.92 -3.36 14.38
N HIS A 76 -6.33 -3.02 13.17
CA HIS A 76 -6.93 -1.71 12.86
C HIS A 76 -8.13 -1.35 13.75
N SER A 77 -8.93 -2.32 14.17
CA SER A 77 -10.08 -2.14 15.06
C SER A 77 -9.68 -1.88 16.53
N SER A 78 -8.40 -2.01 16.87
CA SER A 78 -7.83 -1.51 18.13
C SER A 78 -7.97 0.01 18.27
N ILE A 79 -8.04 0.75 17.16
CA ILE A 79 -8.27 2.20 17.15
C ILE A 79 -9.69 2.52 17.67
N PRO A 80 -10.79 2.07 17.04
CA PRO A 80 -12.13 2.30 17.57
C PRO A 80 -12.34 1.66 18.94
N ALA A 81 -11.74 0.50 19.24
CA ALA A 81 -11.80 -0.11 20.58
C ALA A 81 -11.18 0.79 21.66
N THR A 82 -10.03 1.40 21.37
CA THR A 82 -9.36 2.34 22.27
C THR A 82 -10.15 3.63 22.42
N VAL A 83 -10.71 4.18 21.33
CA VAL A 83 -11.60 5.35 21.36
C VAL A 83 -12.82 5.06 22.25
N LYS A 84 -13.49 3.92 22.05
CA LYS A 84 -14.62 3.49 22.86
C LYS A 84 -14.25 3.45 24.34
N LYS A 85 -13.08 2.91 24.69
CA LYS A 85 -12.61 2.80 26.08
C LYS A 85 -12.30 4.16 26.69
N ILE A 86 -11.53 5.01 26.01
CA ILE A 86 -11.13 6.34 26.51
C ILE A 86 -12.35 7.25 26.71
N PHE A 87 -13.31 7.21 25.80
CA PHE A 87 -14.51 8.06 25.87
C PHE A 87 -15.71 7.39 26.55
N ASN A 88 -15.54 6.17 27.07
CA ASN A 88 -16.59 5.38 27.70
C ASN A 88 -17.88 5.30 26.85
N LEU A 89 -17.73 5.02 25.55
CA LEU A 89 -18.88 4.85 24.66
C LEU A 89 -19.61 3.55 25.01
N LYS A 90 -20.93 3.54 24.84
CA LYS A 90 -21.80 2.47 25.33
C LYS A 90 -21.55 1.14 24.61
N GLU A 91 -21.51 1.19 23.29
CA GLU A 91 -21.48 -0.01 22.44
C GLU A 91 -20.21 -0.06 21.59
N PHE A 92 -19.82 -1.28 21.22
CA PHE A 92 -18.86 -1.52 20.15
C PHE A 92 -19.57 -1.51 18.79
N LEU A 93 -18.83 -1.26 17.72
CA LEU A 93 -19.38 -1.24 16.36
C LEU A 93 -19.64 -2.66 15.83
N THR A 94 -18.78 -3.60 16.18
CA THR A 94 -18.75 -4.99 15.67
C THR A 94 -18.22 -5.95 16.74
N LYS A 95 -18.19 -7.25 16.42
CA LYS A 95 -17.50 -8.24 17.28
C LYS A 95 -15.97 -8.09 17.22
N ARG A 96 -15.44 -7.49 16.15
CA ARG A 96 -14.00 -7.34 15.93
C ARG A 96 -13.40 -6.31 16.86
N ASP A 97 -13.95 -5.09 16.92
CA ASP A 97 -13.49 -4.05 17.85
C ASP A 97 -13.84 -4.37 19.31
N ALA A 98 -14.89 -5.16 19.56
CA ALA A 98 -15.15 -5.70 20.91
C ALA A 98 -14.05 -6.68 21.38
N TRP A 99 -13.41 -7.40 20.46
CA TRP A 99 -12.34 -8.35 20.72
C TRP A 99 -10.94 -7.74 20.63
N ALA A 100 -10.77 -6.65 19.90
CA ALA A 100 -9.48 -6.03 19.65
C ALA A 100 -8.81 -5.51 20.93
N GLY A 101 -7.48 -5.59 20.97
CA GLY A 101 -6.70 -5.03 22.06
C GLY A 101 -6.75 -3.51 22.09
N THR A 102 -6.80 -2.90 23.28
CA THR A 102 -6.71 -1.44 23.42
C THR A 102 -5.30 -1.02 23.86
N PHE A 103 -4.85 0.15 23.43
CA PHE A 103 -3.45 0.58 23.61
C PHE A 103 -3.28 1.81 24.52
N GLU A 104 -4.34 2.32 25.14
CA GLU A 104 -4.27 3.48 26.04
C GLU A 104 -3.35 3.25 27.25
N GLY A 105 -3.16 1.99 27.66
CA GLY A 105 -2.24 1.62 28.74
C GLY A 105 -0.77 1.97 28.47
N VAL A 106 -0.39 2.32 27.23
CA VAL A 106 0.95 2.81 26.88
C VAL A 106 1.25 4.20 27.45
N LEU A 107 0.21 4.97 27.81
CA LEU A 107 0.32 6.31 28.40
C LEU A 107 0.66 6.19 29.89
N THR A 108 1.87 5.73 30.19
CA THR A 108 2.29 5.33 31.55
C THR A 108 2.80 6.48 32.42
N ARG A 109 3.09 7.64 31.83
CA ARG A 109 3.73 8.75 32.56
C ARG A 109 2.72 9.62 33.30
N ASN A 110 3.13 10.17 34.44
CA ASN A 110 2.36 11.18 35.19
C ASN A 110 2.68 12.62 34.79
N SER A 111 3.76 12.83 34.03
CA SER A 111 4.14 14.13 33.48
C SER A 111 4.66 13.98 32.05
N PRO A 112 4.35 14.95 31.16
CA PRO A 112 4.81 14.91 29.78
C PRO A 112 6.33 15.05 29.74
N ARG A 113 6.97 14.29 28.86
CA ARG A 113 8.37 14.47 28.51
C ARG A 113 8.59 15.81 27.81
N THR A 114 9.78 16.38 28.01
CA THR A 114 10.20 17.69 27.48
C THR A 114 11.27 17.59 26.39
N ASP A 115 11.60 16.38 25.95
CA ASP A 115 12.69 16.05 25.03
C ASP A 115 12.20 15.83 23.59
N CYS A 116 11.17 16.57 23.16
CA CYS A 116 10.62 16.47 21.81
C CYS A 116 11.67 16.92 20.77
N PRO A 117 12.03 16.08 19.77
CA PRO A 117 12.93 16.51 18.72
C PRO A 117 12.27 17.58 17.85
N VAL A 118 12.95 18.72 17.69
CA VAL A 118 12.50 19.85 16.84
C VAL A 118 13.06 19.78 15.43
N THR A 119 14.03 18.90 15.20
CA THR A 119 14.64 18.62 13.90
C THR A 119 14.73 17.11 13.70
N LEU A 120 14.57 16.68 12.46
CA LEU A 120 14.89 15.31 12.07
C LEU A 120 16.40 15.21 11.91
N VAL A 121 16.97 14.12 12.41
CA VAL A 121 18.38 13.79 12.15
C VAL A 121 18.52 13.30 10.72
N GLU A 122 19.68 13.54 10.12
CA GLU A 122 20.02 12.93 8.84
C GLU A 122 19.92 11.41 8.95
N PRO A 123 19.15 10.73 8.06
CA PRO A 123 19.02 9.29 8.09
C PRO A 123 20.40 8.62 7.99
N ALA A 124 20.63 7.61 8.82
CA ALA A 124 21.84 6.80 8.68
C ALA A 124 21.85 6.11 7.31
N LYS A 125 23.01 6.14 6.64
CA LYS A 125 23.18 5.45 5.36
C LYS A 125 23.02 3.94 5.60
N LEU A 126 22.00 3.32 4.99
CA LEU A 126 21.70 1.89 5.19
C LEU A 126 22.75 0.95 4.59
N ARG A 127 23.58 1.43 3.67
CA ARG A 127 24.64 0.67 3.01
C ARG A 127 25.88 1.53 2.84
N ASP A 128 27.04 0.97 3.18
CA ASP A 128 28.32 1.67 2.98
C ASP A 128 28.70 1.72 1.49
N VAL A 129 28.28 0.70 0.72
CA VAL A 129 28.62 0.55 -0.70
C VAL A 129 27.75 1.41 -1.62
N ALA A 130 28.37 1.93 -2.68
CA ALA A 130 27.68 2.58 -3.79
C ALA A 130 26.88 1.56 -4.63
N PRO A 131 25.93 2.02 -5.47
CA PRO A 131 25.30 1.18 -6.48
C PRO A 131 26.35 0.50 -7.38
N LYS A 132 26.11 -0.76 -7.74
CA LYS A 132 26.94 -1.49 -8.73
C LYS A 132 26.46 -1.14 -10.13
N ASP A 133 26.69 0.09 -10.56
CA ASP A 133 26.15 0.65 -11.79
C ASP A 133 26.45 -0.19 -13.04
N GLU A 134 27.67 -0.73 -13.13
CA GLU A 134 28.13 -1.61 -14.22
C GLU A 134 27.78 -3.10 -13.99
N GLY A 135 27.10 -3.41 -12.89
CA GLY A 135 26.70 -4.77 -12.53
C GLY A 135 25.55 -5.27 -13.38
N LYS A 136 25.41 -6.60 -13.47
CA LYS A 136 24.20 -7.24 -14.00
C LYS A 136 23.01 -6.97 -13.07
N LEU A 137 21.82 -6.95 -13.64
CA LEU A 137 20.57 -6.85 -12.89
C LEU A 137 20.37 -8.09 -12.01
N SER A 138 19.82 -7.87 -10.81
CA SER A 138 19.12 -8.94 -10.08
C SER A 138 17.74 -9.17 -10.69
N GLU A 139 17.16 -10.35 -10.49
CA GLU A 139 15.78 -10.69 -10.90
C GLU A 139 14.77 -9.57 -10.59
N PHE A 140 14.75 -9.06 -9.35
CA PHE A 140 13.86 -7.96 -8.97
C PHE A 140 14.09 -6.66 -9.79
N GLN A 141 15.33 -6.37 -10.18
CA GLN A 141 15.63 -5.19 -11.01
C GLN A 141 15.18 -5.40 -12.46
N GLU A 142 15.24 -6.64 -12.98
CA GLU A 142 14.69 -7.00 -14.29
C GLU A 142 13.17 -6.81 -14.32
N GLU A 143 12.47 -7.28 -13.28
CA GLU A 143 11.01 -7.10 -13.14
C GLU A 143 10.62 -5.61 -13.11
N LEU A 144 11.41 -4.75 -12.44
CA LEU A 144 11.17 -3.30 -12.44
C LEU A 144 11.31 -2.67 -13.84
N VAL A 145 12.26 -3.13 -14.65
CA VAL A 145 12.42 -2.69 -16.05
C VAL A 145 11.24 -3.16 -16.90
N GLN A 146 10.82 -4.41 -16.73
CA GLN A 146 9.66 -4.98 -17.43
C GLN A 146 8.37 -4.23 -17.08
N LEU A 147 8.16 -3.88 -15.80
CA LEU A 147 7.05 -3.03 -15.37
C LEU A 147 7.11 -1.65 -16.04
N ALA A 148 8.28 -1.04 -16.10
CA ALA A 148 8.46 0.25 -16.78
C ALA A 148 8.18 0.18 -18.29
N ALA A 149 8.46 -0.95 -18.94
CA ALA A 149 8.10 -1.20 -20.33
C ALA A 149 6.57 -1.27 -20.54
N VAL A 150 5.80 -1.65 -19.51
CA VAL A 150 4.34 -1.54 -19.57
C VAL A 150 3.93 -0.07 -19.66
N LEU A 151 4.49 0.78 -18.79
CA LEU A 151 4.16 2.21 -18.71
C LEU A 151 4.41 2.96 -20.02
N ASN A 152 5.51 2.67 -20.71
CA ASN A 152 5.90 3.40 -21.92
C ASN A 152 5.41 2.74 -23.23
N GLY A 153 4.72 1.59 -23.13
CA GLY A 153 4.19 0.82 -24.26
C GLY A 153 5.12 -0.25 -24.83
N ASP A 154 6.39 -0.30 -24.42
CA ASP A 154 7.39 -1.23 -24.96
C ASP A 154 7.10 -2.70 -24.67
N HIS A 155 6.19 -3.01 -23.74
CA HIS A 155 5.65 -4.37 -23.53
C HIS A 155 5.05 -5.00 -24.80
N ARG A 156 4.77 -4.20 -25.84
CA ARG A 156 4.27 -4.65 -27.16
C ARG A 156 5.38 -4.99 -28.16
N LYS A 157 6.64 -4.70 -27.84
CA LYS A 157 7.79 -5.03 -28.71
C LYS A 157 8.14 -6.51 -28.58
N ASP A 158 8.77 -7.05 -29.61
CA ASP A 158 9.29 -8.42 -29.66
C ASP A 158 10.45 -8.69 -28.69
N THR A 159 11.00 -7.63 -28.08
CA THR A 159 12.02 -7.72 -27.04
C THR A 159 11.46 -8.06 -25.66
N TYR A 160 10.16 -7.86 -25.40
CA TYR A 160 9.57 -8.12 -24.09
C TYR A 160 9.23 -9.62 -23.86
N PRO A 161 9.34 -10.17 -22.64
CA PRO A 161 9.92 -9.54 -21.44
C PRO A 161 11.43 -9.71 -21.32
N ASP A 162 11.99 -10.82 -21.80
CA ASP A 162 13.33 -11.27 -21.41
C ASP A 162 14.47 -10.61 -22.22
N LYS A 163 14.29 -10.45 -23.53
CA LYS A 163 15.33 -9.83 -24.39
C LYS A 163 15.52 -8.33 -24.09
N LEU A 164 14.52 -7.69 -23.50
CA LEU A 164 14.58 -6.28 -23.12
C LEU A 164 15.66 -6.04 -22.06
N VAL A 165 15.74 -6.94 -21.07
CA VAL A 165 16.65 -6.83 -19.92
C VAL A 165 17.98 -7.52 -20.15
N GLU A 166 18.09 -8.30 -21.23
CA GLU A 166 19.28 -9.07 -21.57
C GLU A 166 20.53 -8.19 -21.68
N ASN A 167 21.56 -8.51 -20.89
CA ASN A 167 22.84 -7.80 -20.83
C ASN A 167 22.77 -6.32 -20.40
N MET A 168 21.67 -5.88 -19.83
CA MET A 168 21.54 -4.51 -19.31
C MET A 168 22.35 -4.34 -18.01
N THR A 169 23.05 -3.22 -17.88
CA THR A 169 23.67 -2.80 -16.63
C THR A 169 22.66 -2.14 -15.69
N VAL A 170 22.97 -2.07 -14.38
CA VAL A 170 22.13 -1.36 -13.40
C VAL A 170 21.93 0.11 -13.78
N ALA A 171 22.95 0.79 -14.31
CA ALA A 171 22.84 2.17 -14.76
C ALA A 171 21.90 2.34 -15.97
N GLU A 172 22.00 1.45 -16.96
CA GLU A 172 21.11 1.46 -18.13
C GLU A 172 19.66 1.18 -17.73
N ALA A 173 19.44 0.23 -16.82
CA ALA A 173 18.11 -0.07 -16.28
C ALA A 173 17.51 1.12 -15.54
N ALA A 174 18.27 1.76 -14.66
CA ALA A 174 17.81 2.95 -13.94
C ALA A 174 17.42 4.07 -14.91
N LYS A 175 18.24 4.32 -15.94
CA LYS A 175 17.95 5.29 -16.99
C LYS A 175 16.69 4.92 -17.79
N TYR A 176 16.54 3.64 -18.16
CA TYR A 176 15.36 3.15 -18.87
C TYR A 176 14.08 3.40 -18.07
N VAL A 177 14.05 3.02 -16.79
CA VAL A 177 12.89 3.21 -15.90
C VAL A 177 12.52 4.69 -15.77
N GLN A 178 13.51 5.58 -15.59
CA GLN A 178 13.28 7.02 -15.51
C GLN A 178 12.67 7.58 -16.81
N VAL A 179 13.20 7.18 -17.97
CA VAL A 179 12.69 7.62 -19.28
C VAL A 179 11.28 7.09 -19.54
N ALA A 180 11.04 5.82 -19.20
CA ALA A 180 9.73 5.19 -19.35
C ALA A 180 8.65 5.88 -18.50
N PHE A 181 8.96 6.13 -17.22
CA PHE A 181 8.06 6.85 -16.32
C PHE A 181 7.82 8.29 -16.78
N LYS A 182 8.87 8.99 -17.24
CA LYS A 182 8.70 10.33 -17.80
C LYS A 182 7.77 10.33 -19.00
N LYS A 183 7.94 9.41 -19.95
CA LYS A 183 7.05 9.29 -21.12
C LYS A 183 5.61 9.07 -20.70
N PHE A 184 5.37 8.15 -19.76
CA PHE A 184 4.03 7.90 -19.23
C PHE A 184 3.42 9.16 -18.62
N LYS A 185 4.17 9.88 -17.78
CA LYS A 185 3.73 11.14 -17.19
C LYS A 185 3.39 12.20 -18.23
N ASP A 186 4.25 12.37 -19.24
CA ASP A 186 4.04 13.32 -20.33
C ASP A 186 2.74 12.98 -21.12
N GLU A 187 2.44 11.69 -21.34
CA GLU A 187 1.18 11.27 -21.99
C GLU A 187 -0.03 11.47 -21.07
N CYS A 188 0.09 11.26 -19.76
CA CYS A 188 -0.96 11.59 -18.79
C CYS A 188 -1.29 13.09 -18.79
N GLU A 189 -0.27 13.95 -18.81
CA GLU A 189 -0.46 15.40 -18.86
C GLU A 189 -1.18 15.80 -20.16
N LYS A 190 -0.78 15.24 -21.31
CA LYS A 190 -1.46 15.48 -22.60
C LYS A 190 -2.91 15.00 -22.60
N ALA A 191 -3.19 13.82 -22.03
CA ALA A 191 -4.55 13.29 -21.96
C ALA A 191 -5.45 14.22 -21.14
N ARG A 192 -4.97 14.65 -19.97
CA ARG A 192 -5.67 15.61 -19.10
C ARG A 192 -5.91 16.95 -19.79
N GLU A 193 -4.90 17.52 -20.44
CA GLU A 193 -5.03 18.76 -21.22
C GLU A 193 -5.98 18.61 -22.44
N GLY A 194 -6.06 17.39 -22.98
CA GLY A 194 -6.99 17.00 -24.05
C GLY A 194 -8.43 16.76 -23.59
N GLY A 195 -8.72 16.88 -22.29
CA GLY A 195 -10.05 16.68 -21.73
C GLY A 195 -10.44 15.21 -21.50
N ALA A 196 -9.45 14.33 -21.35
CA ALA A 196 -9.68 12.97 -20.86
C ALA A 196 -10.32 12.98 -19.47
N ASP A 197 -11.11 11.96 -19.17
CA ASP A 197 -11.70 11.76 -17.84
C ASP A 197 -10.61 11.45 -16.81
N GLU A 198 -10.82 11.81 -15.54
CA GLU A 198 -9.85 11.54 -14.47
C GLU A 198 -9.65 10.04 -14.20
N ASP A 199 -10.66 9.23 -14.52
CA ASP A 199 -10.62 7.76 -14.41
C ASP A 199 -10.05 7.07 -15.66
N GLU A 200 -9.67 7.83 -16.71
CA GLU A 200 -9.14 7.26 -17.95
C GLU A 200 -7.72 6.71 -17.76
N ILE A 201 -7.54 5.41 -18.05
CA ILE A 201 -6.23 4.77 -18.01
C ILE A 201 -5.45 5.11 -19.29
N VAL A 202 -4.41 5.92 -19.14
CA VAL A 202 -3.53 6.32 -20.25
C VAL A 202 -2.62 5.17 -20.66
N VAL A 203 -2.67 4.82 -21.95
CA VAL A 203 -1.86 3.75 -22.53
C VAL A 203 -0.91 4.33 -23.56
N CYS A 204 0.38 4.36 -23.24
CA CYS A 204 1.40 4.83 -24.16
C CYS A 204 1.45 3.97 -25.43
N ALA A 205 1.31 4.60 -26.60
CA ALA A 205 1.55 3.92 -27.86
C ALA A 205 3.05 3.66 -28.07
N THR A 206 3.38 2.50 -28.63
CA THR A 206 4.62 2.32 -29.40
C THR A 206 4.44 3.09 -30.70
N ASN A 207 5.45 3.85 -31.15
CA ASN A 207 5.39 4.51 -32.46
C ASN A 207 5.23 3.46 -33.58
N ALA A 208 3.98 3.15 -33.92
CA ALA A 208 3.55 2.34 -35.05
C ALA A 208 2.09 2.69 -35.40
N SER A 209 1.96 3.43 -36.51
CA SER A 209 0.76 3.84 -37.25
C SER A 209 -0.35 4.60 -36.51
N SER A 210 -0.52 5.86 -36.90
CA SER A 210 -1.80 6.55 -36.82
C SER A 210 -2.87 5.76 -37.57
N SER A 211 -3.75 5.07 -36.87
CA SER A 211 -5.02 4.61 -37.44
C SER A 211 -6.05 5.71 -37.22
N SER A 212 -6.66 6.14 -38.32
CA SER A 212 -7.68 7.17 -38.41
C SER A 212 -8.84 6.93 -37.45
N LYS A 213 -9.28 8.00 -36.76
CA LYS A 213 -10.51 8.00 -35.96
C LYS A 213 -11.69 7.68 -36.89
N SER A 214 -12.27 6.48 -36.77
CA SER A 214 -13.55 6.15 -37.39
C SER A 214 -14.68 6.75 -36.56
N ILE A 215 -15.45 7.63 -37.18
CA ILE A 215 -16.56 8.44 -36.65
C ILE A 215 -17.82 7.59 -36.31
N VAL A 216 -17.73 6.27 -36.17
CA VAL A 216 -18.91 5.41 -36.05
C VAL A 216 -19.33 5.11 -34.59
N HIS A 217 -18.46 5.33 -33.60
CA HIS A 217 -18.76 4.92 -32.21
C HIS A 217 -19.62 5.88 -31.37
N LYS A 218 -19.90 7.11 -31.85
CA LYS A 218 -20.75 8.08 -31.13
C LYS A 218 -22.24 8.09 -31.52
N LEU A 219 -22.64 7.29 -32.50
CA LEU A 219 -24.02 7.31 -33.03
C LEU A 219 -24.92 6.14 -32.56
N VAL A 220 -24.38 5.15 -31.85
CA VAL A 220 -25.14 3.93 -31.50
C VAL A 220 -25.50 3.85 -30.00
N SER A 221 -25.00 4.73 -29.15
CA SER A 221 -25.32 4.72 -27.71
C SER A 221 -26.65 5.36 -27.33
N CYS A 222 -27.41 5.93 -28.28
CA CYS A 222 -28.66 6.63 -28.00
C CYS A 222 -29.93 5.97 -28.57
N PHE A 223 -29.88 4.71 -29.03
CA PHE A 223 -31.05 4.04 -29.62
C PHE A 223 -31.44 2.69 -28.99
N ILE A 224 -30.96 2.36 -27.79
CA ILE A 224 -31.40 1.15 -27.06
C ILE A 224 -31.78 1.52 -25.63
N CYS A 225 -32.82 2.33 -25.49
CA CYS A 225 -33.66 2.45 -24.30
C CYS A 225 -35.07 2.80 -24.77
N ASP A 226 -35.84 1.79 -25.16
CA ASP A 226 -37.32 1.77 -25.10
C ASP A 226 -37.83 0.38 -25.54
N ASN A 227 -38.02 -0.50 -24.55
CA ASN A 227 -39.12 -1.48 -24.39
C ASN A 227 -38.86 -2.40 -23.20
#